data_AF-A0A7Y8L8G3-F1
#
_entry.id   AF-A0A7Y8L8G3-F1
#
_cell.length_a   1.000
_cell.length_b   1.000
_cell.length_c   1.000
_cell.angle_alpha   90.00
_cell.angle_beta   90.00
_cell.angle_gamma   90.00
#
_symmetry.space_group_name_H-M   'P 1'
#
loop_
_entity.id
_entity.type
_entity.pdbx_description
1 polymer ?
#
loop_
_entity_poly.entity_id
_entity_poly.type
_entity_poly.pdbx_seq_one_letter_code
_entity_poly.pdbx_strand_id
1 'polypeptide(L)'
;MTVREANVCGVSTPGTVKATSEDMALDFQPLVRNQDFSSIVACLSGRPILMTGHLDFYGRVKGRGQSKDLAQSLQGPLEMEAKDGRIYQDPIALKILSFLNLTELLVGEKDDPLKRGMDYKSLRAKGELRSGRLTIQELVLDASAMQVASQGEIDFVNQHMDLVIAVAPLKTVDWIVKHIPGVDYIIDGTLVSIPIRVQGDLKDPRMIPLAPGQIGQDLMGIMMRTLKLPFKVVQPIVKDAEKFYPQPEAPK
;
A
#
# COMPACT_ATOMS: atom_id res chain seq x y z
N MET A 1 6.17 12.50 28.98
CA MET A 1 5.56 11.22 29.34
C MET A 1 6.07 10.14 28.40
N THR A 2 6.51 9.01 28.95
CA THR A 2 6.87 7.83 28.16
C THR A 2 5.67 6.90 28.13
N VAL A 3 5.22 6.53 26.93
CA VAL A 3 4.12 5.60 26.71
C VAL A 3 4.75 4.23 26.44
N ARG A 4 4.73 3.36 27.45
CA ARG A 4 5.31 2.02 27.35
C ARG A 4 4.35 1.03 26.69
N GLU A 5 3.07 1.15 26.98
CA GLU A 5 2.01 0.35 26.39
C GLU A 5 0.87 1.28 25.97
N ALA A 6 0.60 1.30 24.67
CA ALA A 6 -0.60 1.87 24.10
C ALA A 6 -1.02 0.94 22.98
N ASN A 7 -2.27 0.50 23.04
CA ASN A 7 -2.89 -0.32 22.02
C ASN A 7 -4.07 0.46 21.44
N VAL A 8 -4.00 0.75 20.15
CA VAL A 8 -5.09 1.40 19.42
C VAL A 8 -5.53 0.43 18.34
N CYS A 9 -6.71 -0.17 18.49
CA CYS A 9 -7.27 -1.10 17.51
C CYS A 9 -6.37 -2.31 17.19
N GLY A 10 -5.68 -2.86 18.19
CA GLY A 10 -4.72 -3.95 18.01
C GLY A 10 -3.30 -3.47 17.67
N VAL A 11 -3.13 -2.21 17.25
CA VAL A 11 -1.82 -1.64 16.91
C VAL A 11 -1.09 -1.23 18.18
N SER A 12 0.09 -1.81 18.40
CA SER A 12 0.98 -1.37 19.48
C SER A 12 1.66 -0.07 19.07
N THR A 13 1.53 0.99 19.88
CA THR A 13 2.09 2.32 19.59
C THR A 13 2.94 2.83 20.75
N PRO A 14 4.03 2.14 21.15
CA PRO A 14 4.96 2.67 22.12
C PRO A 14 5.59 3.97 21.62
N GLY A 15 5.98 4.82 22.56
CA GLY A 15 6.63 6.08 22.20
C GLY A 15 6.73 7.09 23.33
N THR A 16 6.96 8.33 22.96
CA THR A 16 7.06 9.44 23.89
C THR A 16 6.21 10.61 23.44
N VAL A 17 5.63 11.29 24.43
CA VAL A 17 4.90 12.54 24.25
C VAL A 17 5.50 13.56 25.20
N LYS A 18 5.92 14.71 24.68
CA LYS A 18 6.30 15.88 25.47
C LYS A 18 5.34 16.99 25.11
N ALA A 19 4.49 17.39 26.04
CA ALA A 19 3.53 18.46 25.85
C ALA A 19 3.82 19.60 26.83
N THR A 20 3.79 20.83 26.32
CA THR A 20 3.75 22.08 27.09
C THR A 20 2.44 22.79 26.75
N SER A 21 2.18 23.96 27.35
CA SER A 21 1.01 24.78 27.04
C SER A 21 0.96 25.30 25.60
N GLU A 22 2.10 25.34 24.91
CA GLU A 22 2.24 25.94 23.57
C GLU A 22 2.69 24.95 22.49
N ASP A 23 3.28 23.82 22.87
CA ASP A 23 3.98 22.93 21.94
C ASP A 23 3.86 21.46 22.36
N MET A 24 3.77 20.58 21.38
CA MET A 24 3.70 19.14 21.56
C MET A 24 4.70 18.47 20.65
N ALA A 25 5.52 17.57 21.21
CA ALA A 25 6.43 16.72 20.48
C ALA A 25 6.08 15.24 20.70
N LEU A 26 6.01 14.49 19.60
CA LEU A 26 5.69 13.07 19.55
C LEU A 26 6.83 12.30 18.87
N ASP A 27 7.14 11.12 19.39
CA ASP A 27 7.97 10.11 18.72
C ASP A 27 7.33 8.75 19.02
N PHE A 28 6.58 8.24 18.05
CA PHE A 28 5.85 6.98 18.15
C PHE A 28 6.38 5.96 17.18
N GLN A 29 6.19 4.73 17.59
CA GLN A 29 6.80 3.57 16.99
C GLN A 29 5.69 2.52 16.80
N PRO A 30 4.75 2.75 15.87
CA PRO A 30 3.64 1.85 15.62
C PRO A 30 4.14 0.51 15.05
N LEU A 31 3.61 -0.58 15.61
CA LEU A 31 3.96 -1.94 15.27
C LEU A 31 2.71 -2.82 15.26
N VAL A 32 2.53 -3.51 14.15
CA VAL A 32 1.58 -4.62 13.98
C VAL A 32 2.37 -5.83 13.54
N ARG A 33 2.13 -6.98 14.18
CA ARG A 33 2.74 -8.25 13.79
C ARG A 33 1.65 -9.29 13.54
N ASN A 34 1.56 -9.76 12.30
CA ASN A 34 0.68 -10.83 11.86
C ASN A 34 -0.78 -10.69 12.37
N GLN A 35 -1.37 -9.50 12.28
CA GLN A 35 -2.77 -9.28 12.69
C GLN A 35 -3.72 -9.21 11.50
N ASP A 36 -4.98 -9.54 11.72
CA ASP A 36 -6.01 -9.40 10.70
C ASP A 36 -6.25 -7.92 10.38
N PHE A 37 -5.96 -7.53 9.14
CA PHE A 37 -6.14 -6.18 8.62
C PHE A 37 -7.58 -5.67 8.81
N SER A 38 -8.57 -6.56 8.64
CA SER A 38 -9.99 -6.20 8.71
C SER A 38 -10.41 -5.70 10.09
N SER A 39 -9.85 -6.30 11.15
CA SER A 39 -10.12 -5.94 12.53
C SER A 39 -9.60 -4.53 12.86
N ILE A 40 -8.43 -4.18 12.32
CA ILE A 40 -7.80 -2.87 12.51
C ILE A 40 -8.63 -1.77 11.81
N VAL A 41 -9.02 -2.00 10.55
CA VAL A 41 -9.78 -1.02 9.76
C VAL A 41 -11.18 -0.79 10.32
N ALA A 42 -11.87 -1.86 10.73
CA ALA A 42 -13.20 -1.76 11.32
C ALA A 42 -13.18 -0.87 12.58
N CYS A 43 -12.16 -1.02 13.43
CA CYS A 43 -12.00 -0.23 14.64
C CYS A 43 -11.60 1.23 14.36
N LEU A 44 -10.66 1.49 13.45
CA LEU A 44 -10.14 2.84 13.19
C LEU A 44 -11.09 3.73 12.39
N SER A 45 -11.86 3.15 11.47
CA SER A 45 -12.58 3.93 10.45
C SER A 45 -14.10 3.80 10.49
N GLY A 46 -14.64 2.71 11.06
CA GLY A 46 -16.06 2.37 10.96
C GLY A 46 -16.57 2.24 9.51
N ARG A 47 -15.67 2.14 8.53
CA ARG A 47 -15.98 2.03 7.09
C ARG A 47 -16.05 0.56 6.65
N PRO A 48 -16.66 0.29 5.48
CA PRO A 48 -16.65 -1.05 4.89
C PRO A 48 -15.22 -1.58 4.74
N ILE A 49 -15.02 -2.86 5.02
CA ILE A 49 -13.73 -3.53 4.85
C ILE A 49 -13.46 -3.68 3.35
N LEU A 50 -12.49 -2.92 2.85
CA LEU A 50 -12.07 -2.96 1.44
C LEU A 50 -10.94 -3.97 1.17
N MET A 51 -10.31 -4.49 2.22
CA MET A 51 -9.21 -5.44 2.13
C MET A 51 -9.13 -6.32 3.37
N THR A 52 -8.78 -7.59 3.20
CA THR A 52 -8.43 -8.53 4.28
C THR A 52 -6.99 -9.03 4.11
N GLY A 53 -6.46 -9.72 5.11
CA GLY A 53 -5.14 -10.37 5.06
C GLY A 53 -4.39 -10.25 6.38
N HIS A 54 -3.29 -10.98 6.50
CA HIS A 54 -2.40 -10.91 7.65
C HIS A 54 -1.41 -9.77 7.47
N LEU A 55 -1.55 -8.72 8.29
CA LEU A 55 -0.78 -7.50 8.26
C LEU A 55 0.41 -7.55 9.23
N ASP A 56 1.59 -7.30 8.69
CA ASP A 56 2.73 -6.74 9.39
C ASP A 56 2.86 -5.26 9.02
N PHE A 57 2.97 -4.39 10.02
CA PHE A 57 3.16 -2.96 9.83
C PHE A 57 4.23 -2.45 10.79
N TYR A 58 5.11 -1.61 10.26
CA TYR A 58 6.15 -0.94 11.02
C TYR A 58 6.21 0.53 10.61
N GLY A 59 6.33 1.41 11.60
CA GLY A 59 6.66 2.80 11.32
C GLY A 59 7.44 3.44 12.44
N ARG A 60 7.96 4.62 12.14
CA ARG A 60 8.37 5.58 13.15
C ARG A 60 7.84 6.94 12.76
N VAL A 61 6.93 7.46 13.55
CA VAL A 61 6.25 8.73 13.29
C VAL A 61 6.65 9.74 14.35
N LYS A 62 7.29 10.82 13.90
CA LYS A 62 7.70 11.94 14.75
C LYS A 62 6.96 13.19 14.32
N GLY A 63 6.64 14.05 15.27
CA GLY A 63 6.07 15.35 14.97
C GLY A 63 6.35 16.33 16.10
N ARG A 64 6.34 17.61 15.76
CA ARG A 64 6.42 18.70 16.75
C ARG A 64 5.63 19.91 16.29
N GLY A 65 4.90 20.54 17.20
CA GLY A 65 4.19 21.77 16.93
C GLY A 65 3.00 21.97 17.85
N GLN A 66 2.20 23.01 17.57
CA GLN A 66 0.95 23.25 18.28
C GLN A 66 -0.02 22.09 18.04
N SER A 67 -0.90 21.81 19.00
CA SER A 67 -1.87 20.70 18.90
C SER A 67 -2.69 20.69 17.61
N LYS A 68 -3.02 21.87 17.07
CA LYS A 68 -3.78 22.04 15.81
C LYS A 68 -2.96 21.71 14.55
N ASP A 69 -1.64 21.88 14.60
CA ASP A 69 -0.73 21.72 13.45
C ASP A 69 0.07 20.41 13.53
N LEU A 70 -0.03 19.68 14.64
CA LEU A 70 0.76 18.50 14.94
C LEU A 70 0.62 17.39 13.89
N ALA A 71 -0.58 17.19 13.33
CA ALA A 71 -0.81 16.23 12.25
C ALA A 71 -0.01 16.58 10.98
N GLN A 72 0.15 17.87 10.69
CA GLN A 72 0.93 18.38 9.55
C GLN A 72 2.43 18.44 9.83
N SER A 73 2.89 18.15 11.05
CA SER A 73 4.32 18.02 11.34
C SER A 73 4.77 16.56 11.43
N LEU A 74 3.83 15.61 11.30
CA LEU A 74 4.15 14.18 11.31
C LEU A 74 5.05 13.82 10.14
N GLN A 75 6.09 13.06 10.46
CA GLN A 75 7.07 12.57 9.49
C GLN A 75 7.72 11.26 9.93
N GLY A 76 8.18 10.50 8.94
CA GLY A 76 9.04 9.35 9.11
C GLY A 76 8.62 8.15 8.25
N PRO A 77 9.42 7.07 8.32
CA PRO A 77 9.27 5.93 7.43
C PRO A 77 8.11 5.04 7.87
N LEU A 78 7.42 4.48 6.87
CA LEU A 78 6.34 3.52 7.01
C LEU A 78 6.62 2.32 6.10
N GLU A 79 6.49 1.12 6.64
CA GLU A 79 6.57 -0.13 5.89
C GLU A 79 5.41 -1.05 6.27
N MET A 80 4.84 -1.73 5.27
CA MET A 80 3.82 -2.73 5.49
C MET A 80 3.97 -3.93 4.56
N GLU A 81 3.54 -5.07 5.06
CA GLU A 81 3.31 -6.29 4.29
C GLU A 81 1.99 -6.89 4.72
N ALA A 82 1.12 -7.17 3.75
CA ALA A 82 -0.07 -7.97 3.95
C ALA A 82 0.04 -9.25 3.12
N LYS A 83 -0.36 -10.38 3.69
CA LYS A 83 -0.31 -11.70 3.03
C LYS A 83 -1.65 -12.40 3.05
N ASP A 84 -1.85 -13.25 2.04
CA ASP A 84 -2.97 -14.20 1.94
C ASP A 84 -4.32 -13.52 2.20
N GLY A 85 -4.60 -12.48 1.41
CA GLY A 85 -5.73 -11.59 1.62
C GLY A 85 -6.61 -11.46 0.38
N ARG A 86 -7.64 -10.61 0.51
CA ARG A 86 -8.58 -10.32 -0.58
C ARG A 86 -8.89 -8.83 -0.61
N ILE A 87 -8.93 -8.25 -1.81
CA ILE A 87 -9.35 -6.86 -2.05
C ILE A 87 -10.81 -6.86 -2.48
N TYR A 88 -11.66 -6.12 -1.78
CA TYR A 88 -13.10 -6.01 -2.00
C TYR A 88 -13.45 -4.60 -2.42
N GLN A 89 -14.04 -4.46 -3.62
CA GLN A 89 -14.68 -3.22 -4.06
C GLN A 89 -13.86 -1.93 -3.84
N ASP A 90 -12.53 -2.02 -3.81
CA ASP A 90 -11.65 -0.86 -3.67
C ASP A 90 -11.82 0.03 -4.91
N PRO A 91 -12.22 1.32 -4.76
CA PRO A 91 -12.54 2.17 -5.90
C PRO A 91 -11.38 2.34 -6.90
N ILE A 92 -10.13 2.36 -6.41
CA ILE A 92 -8.95 2.51 -7.27
C ILE A 92 -8.71 1.21 -8.04
N ALA A 93 -8.71 0.07 -7.35
CA ALA A 93 -8.58 -1.24 -7.99
C ALA A 93 -9.68 -1.48 -9.03
N LEU A 94 -10.93 -1.15 -8.71
CA LEU A 94 -12.07 -1.26 -9.62
C LEU A 94 -11.91 -0.36 -10.85
N LYS A 95 -11.42 0.88 -10.67
CA LYS A 95 -11.15 1.78 -11.78
C LYS A 95 -10.01 1.30 -12.67
N ILE A 96 -8.94 0.75 -12.09
CA ILE A 96 -7.83 0.17 -12.86
C ILE A 96 -8.35 -0.99 -13.71
N LEU A 97 -9.12 -1.90 -13.12
CA LEU A 97 -9.71 -3.03 -13.85
C LEU A 97 -10.67 -2.59 -14.94
N SER A 98 -11.48 -1.56 -14.68
CA SER A 98 -12.40 -1.00 -15.67
C SER A 98 -11.65 -0.33 -16.82
N PHE A 99 -10.60 0.44 -16.51
CA PHE A 99 -9.74 1.10 -17.49
C PHE A 99 -9.05 0.09 -18.42
N LEU A 100 -8.58 -1.02 -17.85
CA LEU A 100 -7.94 -2.10 -18.58
C LEU A 100 -8.92 -3.09 -19.21
N ASN A 101 -10.24 -2.86 -19.12
CA ASN A 101 -11.26 -3.79 -19.59
C ASN A 101 -11.10 -5.23 -19.03
N LEU A 102 -10.65 -5.31 -17.77
CA LEU A 102 -10.38 -6.52 -17.00
C LEU A 102 -11.50 -6.82 -15.98
N THR A 103 -12.69 -6.23 -16.15
CA THR A 103 -13.81 -6.39 -15.20
C THR A 103 -14.29 -7.83 -15.09
N GLU A 104 -14.05 -8.66 -16.12
CA GLU A 104 -14.26 -10.12 -16.09
C GLU A 104 -13.48 -10.82 -14.96
N LEU A 105 -12.36 -10.25 -14.51
CA LEU A 105 -11.54 -10.81 -13.42
C LEU A 105 -12.18 -10.65 -12.03
N LEU A 106 -13.25 -9.88 -11.94
CA LEU A 106 -14.07 -9.73 -10.74
C LEU A 106 -15.26 -10.70 -10.72
N VAL A 107 -15.42 -11.54 -11.74
CA VAL A 107 -16.58 -12.42 -11.93
C VAL A 107 -16.38 -13.75 -11.19
N GLY A 108 -17.03 -13.87 -10.04
CA GLY A 108 -17.37 -15.15 -9.41
C GLY A 108 -18.81 -15.59 -9.75
N GLU A 109 -19.17 -16.82 -9.37
CA GLU A 109 -20.53 -17.36 -9.57
C GLU A 109 -21.62 -16.44 -8.99
N LYS A 110 -22.77 -16.41 -9.68
CA LYS A 110 -23.86 -15.40 -9.58
C LYS A 110 -24.44 -15.11 -8.19
N ASP A 111 -24.23 -15.98 -7.20
CA ASP A 111 -25.09 -16.02 -6.00
C ASP A 111 -24.44 -15.59 -4.68
N ASP A 112 -23.22 -15.03 -4.67
CA ASP A 112 -22.58 -14.59 -3.42
C ASP A 112 -22.07 -13.12 -3.47
N PRO A 113 -22.71 -12.19 -2.74
CA PRO A 113 -22.24 -10.82 -2.59
C PRO A 113 -20.84 -10.70 -1.97
N LEU A 114 -20.41 -11.68 -1.16
CA LEU A 114 -19.10 -11.73 -0.52
C LEU A 114 -18.00 -12.27 -1.46
N LYS A 115 -18.35 -12.84 -2.63
CA LYS A 115 -17.38 -13.29 -3.66
C LYS A 115 -16.85 -12.18 -4.58
N ARG A 116 -17.35 -10.93 -4.50
CA ARG A 116 -16.89 -9.80 -5.34
C ARG A 116 -15.57 -9.18 -4.86
N GLY A 117 -14.49 -9.94 -4.93
CA GLY A 117 -13.15 -9.45 -4.57
C GLY A 117 -12.04 -10.26 -5.23
N MET A 118 -10.84 -9.68 -5.29
CA MET A 118 -9.65 -10.28 -5.89
C MET A 118 -8.71 -10.79 -4.80
N ASP A 119 -8.40 -12.09 -4.84
CA ASP A 119 -7.44 -12.68 -3.93
C ASP A 119 -6.03 -12.21 -4.27
N TYR A 120 -5.23 -11.96 -3.25
CA TYR A 120 -3.82 -11.62 -3.39
C TYR A 120 -2.96 -12.41 -2.42
N LYS A 121 -1.76 -12.77 -2.89
CA LYS A 121 -0.78 -13.51 -2.12
C LYS A 121 0.04 -12.57 -1.23
N SER A 122 0.46 -11.43 -1.79
CA SER A 122 1.19 -10.43 -1.03
C SER A 122 0.93 -9.01 -1.52
N LEU A 123 0.87 -8.07 -0.57
CA LEU A 123 0.91 -6.63 -0.80
C LEU A 123 2.03 -6.07 0.07
N ARG A 124 3.02 -5.42 -0.53
CA ARG A 124 4.14 -4.77 0.18
C ARG A 124 4.17 -3.31 -0.18
N ALA A 125 4.38 -2.44 0.81
CA ALA A 125 4.57 -1.03 0.55
C ALA A 125 5.63 -0.42 1.48
N LYS A 126 6.43 0.49 0.92
CA LYS A 126 7.40 1.34 1.61
C LYS A 126 7.11 2.79 1.26
N GLY A 127 7.07 3.63 2.27
CA GLY A 127 6.84 5.06 2.06
C GLY A 127 7.43 5.92 3.16
N GLU A 128 7.46 7.21 2.88
CA GLU A 128 7.88 8.25 3.81
C GLU A 128 6.71 9.20 4.02
N LEU A 129 6.27 9.36 5.26
CA LEU A 129 5.35 10.42 5.64
C LEU A 129 6.16 11.70 5.85
N ARG A 130 5.70 12.82 5.31
CA ARG A 130 6.26 14.14 5.59
C ARG A 130 5.18 15.18 5.41
N SER A 131 4.88 15.89 6.48
CA SER A 131 4.01 17.06 6.46
C SER A 131 2.63 16.82 5.84
N GLY A 132 2.00 15.70 6.21
CA GLY A 132 0.68 15.31 5.68
C GLY A 132 0.70 14.75 4.25
N ARG A 133 1.88 14.53 3.67
CA ARG A 133 2.09 13.84 2.40
C ARG A 133 2.78 12.50 2.60
N LEU A 134 2.29 11.47 1.94
CA LEU A 134 2.94 10.16 1.87
C LEU A 134 3.58 9.99 0.49
N THR A 135 4.90 9.90 0.45
CA THR A 135 5.64 9.49 -0.74
C THR A 135 5.74 7.96 -0.72
N ILE A 136 5.08 7.31 -1.67
CA ILE A 136 5.16 5.87 -1.91
C ILE A 136 6.42 5.61 -2.74
N GLN A 137 7.43 5.04 -2.10
CA GLN A 137 8.71 4.70 -2.75
C GLN A 137 8.59 3.40 -3.53
N GLU A 138 7.91 2.41 -2.95
CA GLU A 138 7.65 1.13 -3.58
C GLU A 138 6.31 0.61 -3.05
N LEU A 139 5.43 0.20 -3.96
CA LEU A 139 4.29 -0.64 -3.66
C LEU A 139 4.28 -1.78 -4.65
N VAL A 140 4.09 -3.00 -4.15
CA VAL A 140 4.03 -4.23 -4.95
C VAL A 140 2.83 -5.06 -4.50
N LEU A 141 1.93 -5.38 -5.42
CA LEU A 141 0.81 -6.29 -5.21
C LEU A 141 0.98 -7.51 -6.13
N ASP A 142 0.99 -8.69 -5.53
CA ASP A 142 0.94 -9.98 -6.22
C ASP A 142 -0.45 -10.57 -6.04
N ALA A 143 -1.33 -10.31 -7.01
CA ALA A 143 -2.71 -10.77 -6.99
C ALA A 143 -2.97 -11.90 -7.98
N SER A 144 -4.02 -12.67 -7.71
CA SER A 144 -4.44 -13.83 -8.51
C SER A 144 -4.71 -13.52 -9.99
N ALA A 145 -4.99 -12.26 -10.31
CA ALA A 145 -5.38 -11.83 -11.65
C ALA A 145 -4.34 -10.92 -12.33
N MET A 146 -3.50 -10.25 -11.54
CA MET A 146 -2.52 -9.28 -12.01
C MET A 146 -1.42 -9.04 -10.97
N GLN A 147 -0.26 -8.62 -11.44
CA GLN A 147 0.76 -8.03 -10.60
C GLN A 147 0.79 -6.51 -10.81
N VAL A 148 1.03 -5.77 -9.73
CA VAL A 148 1.07 -4.31 -9.77
C VAL A 148 2.32 -3.84 -9.06
N ALA A 149 3.03 -2.87 -9.65
CA ALA A 149 3.94 -2.01 -8.92
C ALA A 149 3.49 -0.55 -9.02
N SER A 150 3.73 0.22 -7.97
CA SER A 150 3.39 1.63 -7.94
C SER A 150 4.44 2.45 -7.18
N GLN A 151 4.57 3.71 -7.58
CA GLN A 151 5.29 4.76 -6.85
C GLN A 151 4.56 6.09 -7.04
N GLY A 152 4.83 7.08 -6.19
CA GLY A 152 4.28 8.42 -6.34
C GLY A 152 3.93 9.04 -5.00
N GLU A 153 2.98 9.97 -4.99
CA GLU A 153 2.64 10.72 -3.79
C GLU A 153 1.14 10.79 -3.54
N ILE A 154 0.79 10.78 -2.26
CA ILE A 154 -0.56 11.02 -1.75
C ILE A 154 -0.49 12.20 -0.78
N ASP A 155 -1.17 13.28 -1.10
CA ASP A 155 -1.30 14.47 -0.27
C ASP A 155 -2.64 14.42 0.47
N PHE A 156 -2.60 14.08 1.76
CA PHE A 156 -3.81 13.98 2.59
C PHE A 156 -4.36 15.34 2.99
N VAL A 157 -3.56 16.40 2.92
CA VAL A 157 -3.99 17.77 3.24
C VAL A 157 -4.81 18.33 2.09
N ASN A 158 -4.30 18.19 0.87
CA ASN A 158 -4.94 18.68 -0.35
C ASN A 158 -5.90 17.66 -0.97
N GLN A 159 -6.03 16.47 -0.39
CA GLN A 159 -6.85 15.35 -0.89
C GLN A 159 -6.53 15.01 -2.36
N HIS A 160 -5.24 14.96 -2.68
CA HIS A 160 -4.76 14.75 -4.05
C HIS A 160 -3.76 13.58 -4.12
N MET A 161 -3.75 12.83 -5.22
CA MET A 161 -2.74 11.81 -5.50
C MET A 161 -2.15 11.98 -6.90
N ASP A 162 -0.90 11.58 -7.05
CA ASP A 162 -0.22 11.37 -8.33
C ASP A 162 0.63 10.10 -8.21
N LEU A 163 0.11 9.00 -8.73
CA LEU A 163 0.74 7.69 -8.70
C LEU A 163 1.05 7.24 -10.12
N VAL A 164 2.23 6.67 -10.32
CA VAL A 164 2.55 5.91 -11.53
C VAL A 164 2.47 4.44 -11.18
N ILE A 165 1.61 3.72 -11.89
CA ILE A 165 1.28 2.32 -11.68
C ILE A 165 1.66 1.54 -12.93
N ALA A 166 2.35 0.43 -12.74
CA ALA A 166 2.64 -0.55 -13.77
C ALA A 166 1.83 -1.81 -13.46
N VAL A 167 0.93 -2.20 -14.36
CA VAL A 167 0.05 -3.35 -14.19
C VAL A 167 0.45 -4.44 -15.18
N ALA A 168 0.73 -5.63 -14.68
CA ALA A 168 1.00 -6.81 -15.49
C ALA A 168 -0.16 -7.82 -15.31
N PRO A 169 -1.13 -7.88 -16.24
CA PRO A 169 -2.16 -8.90 -16.21
C PRO A 169 -1.55 -10.29 -16.37
N LEU A 170 -2.04 -11.31 -15.65
CA LEU A 170 -1.58 -12.69 -15.79
C LEU A 170 -2.16 -13.40 -17.04
N LYS A 171 -2.50 -12.63 -18.08
CA LYS A 171 -3.10 -13.09 -19.34
C LYS A 171 -2.03 -13.16 -20.44
N THR A 172 -2.37 -13.79 -21.56
CA THR A 172 -1.46 -13.86 -22.72
C THR A 172 -1.33 -12.50 -23.42
N VAL A 173 -0.21 -12.28 -24.11
CA VAL A 173 0.03 -11.09 -24.93
C VAL A 173 -1.10 -10.87 -25.92
N ASP A 174 -1.51 -11.92 -26.64
CA ASP A 174 -2.60 -11.87 -27.62
C ASP A 174 -3.94 -11.43 -27.00
N TRP A 175 -4.21 -11.86 -25.76
CA TRP A 175 -5.41 -11.43 -25.05
C TRP A 175 -5.36 -9.93 -24.74
N ILE A 176 -4.19 -9.41 -24.32
CA ILE A 176 -3.99 -7.99 -23.99
C ILE A 176 -4.19 -7.11 -25.23
N VAL A 177 -3.51 -7.42 -26.34
CA VAL A 177 -3.62 -6.67 -27.60
C VAL A 177 -5.07 -6.61 -28.10
N LYS A 178 -5.83 -7.69 -27.91
CA LYS A 178 -7.23 -7.77 -28.32
C LYS A 178 -8.19 -6.98 -27.43
N HIS A 179 -7.98 -6.96 -26.11
CA HIS A 179 -8.98 -6.44 -25.16
C HIS A 179 -8.63 -5.09 -24.55
N ILE A 180 -7.38 -4.63 -24.68
CA ILE A 180 -6.89 -3.35 -24.16
C ILE A 180 -6.35 -2.48 -25.31
N PRO A 181 -7.17 -2.15 -26.32
CA PRO A 181 -6.72 -1.35 -27.45
C PRO A 181 -6.39 0.09 -27.02
N GLY A 182 -5.38 0.68 -27.64
CA GLY A 182 -5.03 2.09 -27.44
C GLY A 182 -4.22 2.39 -26.17
N VAL A 183 -3.73 1.36 -25.48
CA VAL A 183 -2.76 1.52 -24.39
C VAL A 183 -1.43 0.93 -24.80
N ASP A 184 -0.36 1.73 -24.66
CA ASP A 184 1.00 1.25 -24.89
C ASP A 184 1.41 0.28 -23.79
N TYR A 185 2.22 -0.71 -24.15
CA TYR A 185 2.68 -1.75 -23.23
C TYR A 185 4.18 -1.98 -23.37
N ILE A 186 4.79 -2.46 -22.29
CA ILE A 186 6.19 -2.85 -22.23
C ILE A 186 6.27 -4.36 -22.33
N ILE A 187 7.08 -4.84 -23.28
CA ILE A 187 7.39 -6.26 -23.44
C ILE A 187 8.84 -6.50 -23.02
N ASP A 188 9.04 -7.37 -22.02
CA ASP A 188 10.35 -7.94 -21.66
C ASP A 188 10.22 -9.46 -21.56
N GLY A 189 10.65 -10.19 -22.58
CA GLY A 189 10.43 -11.64 -22.69
C GLY A 189 8.94 -11.99 -22.85
N THR A 190 8.35 -12.72 -21.90
CA THR A 190 6.91 -13.06 -21.87
C THR A 190 6.07 -12.04 -21.08
N LEU A 191 6.69 -11.00 -20.53
CA LEU A 191 6.06 -10.07 -19.61
C LEU A 191 5.45 -8.90 -20.37
N VAL A 192 4.19 -8.57 -20.07
CA VAL A 192 3.51 -7.39 -20.60
C VAL A 192 3.08 -6.51 -19.44
N SER A 193 3.65 -5.32 -19.36
CA SER A 193 3.30 -4.32 -18.34
C SER A 193 2.64 -3.11 -18.99
N ILE A 194 1.56 -2.65 -18.39
CA ILE A 194 0.75 -1.52 -18.84
C ILE A 194 0.93 -0.36 -17.85
N PRO A 195 1.57 0.74 -18.26
CA PRO A 195 1.76 1.88 -17.38
C PRO A 195 0.59 2.85 -17.41
N ILE A 196 0.18 3.28 -16.22
CA ILE A 196 -0.95 4.17 -16.00
C ILE A 196 -0.53 5.20 -14.95
N ARG A 197 -0.84 6.48 -15.18
CA ARG A 197 -0.83 7.49 -14.13
C ARG A 197 -2.22 7.62 -13.53
N VAL A 198 -2.29 7.55 -12.20
CA VAL A 198 -3.50 7.80 -11.40
C VAL A 198 -3.34 9.14 -10.73
N GLN A 199 -4.09 10.14 -11.19
CA GLN A 199 -3.91 11.52 -10.76
C GLN A 199 -5.26 12.21 -10.50
N GLY A 200 -5.37 12.94 -9.39
CA GLY A 200 -6.59 13.67 -9.04
C GLY A 200 -6.98 13.57 -7.57
N ASP A 201 -8.26 13.80 -7.29
CA ASP A 201 -8.85 13.68 -5.95
C ASP A 201 -8.70 12.24 -5.41
N LEU A 202 -8.49 12.08 -4.10
CA LEU A 202 -8.30 10.74 -3.51
C LEU A 202 -9.50 9.80 -3.70
N LYS A 203 -10.71 10.34 -3.82
CA LYS A 203 -11.95 9.56 -3.99
C LYS A 203 -12.25 9.28 -5.46
N ASP A 204 -11.88 10.21 -6.34
CA ASP A 204 -12.21 10.13 -7.76
C ASP A 204 -11.02 10.52 -8.67
N PRO A 205 -9.91 9.75 -8.64
CA PRO A 205 -8.76 10.06 -9.50
C PRO A 205 -9.04 9.65 -10.95
N ARG A 206 -8.34 10.29 -11.89
CA ARG A 206 -8.39 9.95 -13.32
C ARG A 206 -7.28 8.96 -13.66
N MET A 207 -7.59 8.03 -14.58
CA MET A 207 -6.63 7.08 -15.14
C MET A 207 -6.12 7.63 -16.47
N ILE A 208 -4.80 7.79 -16.59
CA ILE A 208 -4.13 8.35 -17.76
C ILE A 208 -3.15 7.31 -18.28
N PRO A 209 -3.30 6.78 -19.52
CA PRO A 209 -2.32 5.86 -20.08
C PRO A 209 -0.98 6.59 -20.24
N LEU A 210 0.12 5.89 -19.99
CA LEU A 210 1.45 6.40 -20.23
C LEU A 210 2.11 5.66 -21.38
N ALA A 211 2.99 6.35 -22.10
CA ALA A 211 3.93 5.69 -22.99
C ALA A 211 5.04 5.01 -22.16
N PRO A 212 5.60 3.86 -22.62
CA PRO A 212 6.70 3.15 -21.97
C PRO A 212 7.84 4.02 -21.45
N GLY A 213 8.26 5.01 -22.24
CA GLY A 213 9.37 5.91 -21.90
C GLY A 213 9.07 6.91 -20.78
N GLN A 214 7.82 7.01 -20.31
CA GLN A 214 7.42 7.92 -19.23
C GLN A 214 7.51 7.28 -17.84
N ILE A 215 7.90 5.99 -17.78
CA ILE A 215 8.06 5.30 -16.51
C ILE A 215 9.51 5.46 -16.02
N GLY A 216 9.67 5.77 -14.74
CA GLY A 216 10.98 5.83 -14.11
C GLY A 216 11.67 4.46 -14.09
N GLN A 217 13.00 4.46 -14.20
CA GLN A 217 13.83 3.25 -14.15
C GLN A 217 13.63 2.46 -12.85
N ASP A 218 13.39 3.15 -11.74
CA ASP A 218 13.15 2.53 -10.43
C ASP A 218 11.89 1.66 -10.44
N LEU A 219 10.76 2.18 -10.95
CA LEU A 219 9.51 1.44 -11.06
C LEU A 219 9.62 0.24 -11.99
N MET A 220 10.34 0.39 -13.10
CA MET A 220 10.67 -0.73 -13.99
C MET A 220 11.49 -1.80 -13.27
N GLY A 221 12.48 -1.39 -12.50
CA GLY A 221 13.27 -2.30 -11.67
C GLY A 221 12.43 -3.05 -10.64
N ILE A 222 11.49 -2.37 -9.98
CA ILE A 222 10.54 -2.99 -9.04
C ILE A 222 9.68 -4.04 -9.75
N MET A 223 9.12 -3.70 -10.92
CA MET A 223 8.31 -4.64 -11.71
C MET A 223 9.11 -5.86 -12.13
N MET A 224 10.30 -5.67 -12.70
CA MET A 224 11.14 -6.79 -13.15
C MET A 224 11.50 -7.71 -11.99
N ARG A 225 11.83 -7.18 -10.81
CA ARG A 225 12.10 -8.01 -9.62
C ARG A 225 10.86 -8.78 -9.18
N THR A 226 9.71 -8.11 -9.11
CA THR A 226 8.43 -8.74 -8.71
C THR A 226 8.07 -9.90 -9.63
N LEU A 227 8.22 -9.72 -10.94
CA LEU A 227 7.88 -10.72 -11.96
C LEU A 227 8.93 -11.84 -12.06
N LYS A 228 10.21 -11.57 -11.73
CA LYS A 228 11.33 -12.54 -11.83
C LYS A 228 11.57 -13.33 -10.53
N LEU A 229 10.97 -12.98 -9.40
CA LEU A 229 11.17 -13.68 -8.14
C LEU A 229 10.48 -15.06 -8.17
N PRO A 230 11.23 -16.19 -8.14
CA PRO A 230 10.63 -17.46 -7.79
C PRO A 230 10.14 -17.35 -6.33
N PHE A 231 8.94 -17.86 -6.07
CA PHE A 231 8.12 -17.71 -4.85
C PHE A 231 8.73 -18.08 -3.48
N LYS A 232 10.03 -17.97 -3.26
CA LYS A 232 10.70 -18.32 -2.00
C LYS A 232 11.45 -17.12 -1.40
N VAL A 233 10.93 -16.73 -0.24
CA VAL A 233 11.57 -15.96 0.84
C VAL A 233 11.82 -14.48 0.54
N VAL A 234 10.79 -13.67 0.75
CA VAL A 234 10.98 -12.27 1.16
C VAL A 234 11.34 -12.30 2.65
N GLN A 235 12.46 -11.69 3.03
CA GLN A 235 12.86 -11.60 4.44
C GLN A 235 11.79 -10.81 5.22
N PRO A 236 11.40 -11.25 6.42
CA PRO A 236 10.38 -10.55 7.19
C PRO A 236 10.85 -9.14 7.53
N ILE A 237 10.00 -8.15 7.28
CA ILE A 237 10.16 -6.72 7.64
C ILE A 237 10.55 -6.58 9.13
N VAL A 238 10.16 -7.56 9.95
CA VAL A 238 10.48 -7.67 11.38
C VAL A 238 11.97 -7.58 11.70
N LYS A 239 12.89 -8.04 10.84
CA LYS A 239 14.33 -8.01 11.14
C LYS A 239 14.91 -6.61 11.27
N ASP A 240 14.39 -5.64 10.53
CA ASP A 240 14.82 -4.24 10.68
C ASP A 240 14.08 -3.55 11.82
N ALA A 241 12.84 -3.95 12.11
CA ALA A 241 12.12 -3.51 13.30
C ALA A 241 12.83 -3.90 14.61
N GLU A 242 13.40 -5.11 14.70
CA GLU A 242 14.15 -5.57 15.89
C GLU A 242 15.40 -4.73 16.19
N LYS A 243 16.01 -4.09 15.17
CA LYS A 243 17.13 -3.16 15.39
C LYS A 243 16.71 -1.85 16.07
N PHE A 244 15.45 -1.46 15.92
CA PHE A 244 14.90 -0.22 16.50
C PHE A 244 14.09 -0.44 17.78
N TYR A 245 13.76 -1.70 18.10
CA TYR A 245 12.98 -2.12 19.26
C TYR A 245 13.71 -3.29 19.93
N PRO A 246 14.78 -3.03 20.70
CA PRO A 246 15.38 -4.08 21.51
C PRO A 246 14.30 -4.66 22.42
N GLN A 247 14.08 -5.98 22.32
CA GLN A 247 13.21 -6.70 23.23
C GLN A 247 13.66 -6.38 24.67
N PRO A 248 12.76 -6.04 25.60
CA PRO A 248 13.14 -5.97 27.00
C PRO A 248 13.74 -7.33 27.39
N GLU A 249 14.96 -7.31 27.91
CA GLU A 249 15.63 -8.51 28.41
C GLU A 249 14.68 -9.21 29.38
N ALA A 250 14.45 -10.52 29.16
CA ALA A 250 13.63 -11.32 30.05
C ALA A 250 14.17 -11.16 31.49
N PRO A 251 13.30 -10.95 32.48
CA PRO A 251 13.75 -10.86 33.87
C PRO A 251 14.47 -12.16 34.23
N LYS A 252 15.75 -12.01 34.62
CA LYS A 252 16.52 -13.08 35.25
C LYS A 252 16.01 -13.37 36.65
#